data_AF-A0A2G4GJE5-F1
#
_entry.id   AF-A0A2G4GJE5-F1
#
_cell.length_a   1.000
_cell.length_b   1.000
_cell.length_c   1.000
_cell.angle_alpha   90.00
_cell.angle_beta   90.00
_cell.angle_gamma   90.00
#
_symmetry.space_group_name_H-M   'P 1'
#
loop_
_entity.id
_entity.type
_entity.pdbx_description
1 polymer ?
#
loop_
_entity_poly.entity_id
_entity_poly.type
_entity_poly.pdbx_seq_one_letter_code
_entity_poly.pdbx_strand_id
1 'polypeptide(L)' 'VGNMYSIKKLSIQLTAMNGAVVYRKEAGYENGRISISNLAAGSYILTVTSLDRKYQFTRSIIKN' A
#
# COMPACT_ATOMS: atom_id res chain seq x y z
N VAL A 1 -8.42 15.24 -20.34
CA VAL A 1 -9.37 14.49 -19.47
C VAL A 1 -8.70 13.17 -19.09
N GLY A 2 -8.10 13.10 -17.91
CA GLY A 2 -7.40 11.89 -17.43
C GLY A 2 -8.39 10.96 -16.74
N ASN A 3 -8.69 9.82 -17.35
CA ASN A 3 -9.75 8.94 -16.89
C ASN A 3 -9.35 8.16 -15.63
N MET A 4 -10.13 8.35 -14.58
CA MET A 4 -10.17 7.53 -13.35
C MET A 4 -10.52 6.04 -13.63
N TYR A 5 -10.80 5.68 -14.90
CA TYR A 5 -11.12 4.33 -15.40
C TYR A 5 -9.92 3.47 -15.82
N SER A 6 -8.72 4.05 -15.93
CA SER A 6 -7.55 3.29 -16.42
C SER A 6 -6.81 2.52 -15.32
N ILE A 7 -6.94 2.94 -14.05
CA ILE A 7 -6.34 2.23 -12.92
C ILE A 7 -7.24 1.07 -12.55
N LYS A 8 -7.11 -0.06 -13.26
CA LYS A 8 -7.89 -1.27 -12.97
C LYS A 8 -7.43 -1.97 -11.69
N LYS A 9 -6.16 -1.74 -11.30
CA LYS A 9 -5.52 -2.45 -10.20
C LYS A 9 -4.50 -1.57 -9.48
N LEU A 10 -4.45 -1.71 -8.16
CA LEU A 10 -3.47 -1.13 -7.25
C LEU A 10 -2.64 -2.25 -6.64
N SER A 11 -1.32 -2.05 -6.60
CA SER A 11 -0.39 -2.86 -5.83
C SER A 11 -0.13 -2.15 -4.51
N ILE A 12 -0.56 -2.77 -3.42
CA ILE A 12 -0.45 -2.23 -2.07
C ILE A 12 0.60 -3.07 -1.34
N GLN A 13 1.64 -2.41 -0.85
CA GLN A 13 2.74 -3.03 -0.13
C GLN A 13 2.96 -2.31 1.20
N LEU A 14 3.15 -3.07 2.27
CA LEU A 14 3.61 -2.56 3.55
C LEU A 14 5.00 -3.13 3.82
N THR A 15 5.96 -2.24 4.01
CA THR A 15 7.35 -2.57 4.28
C THR A 15 7.71 -2.11 5.68
N ALA A 16 8.28 -2.97 6.51
CA ALA A 16 8.84 -2.56 7.81
C ALA A 16 10.13 -1.74 7.62
N MET A 17 10.55 -0.97 8.62
CA MET A 17 11.79 -0.19 8.53
C MET A 17 13.05 -1.02 8.27
N ASN A 18 13.05 -2.31 8.63
CA ASN A 18 14.13 -3.23 8.31
C ASN A 18 14.15 -3.71 6.84
N GLY A 19 13.25 -3.20 6.00
CA GLY A 19 13.12 -3.59 4.59
C GLY A 19 12.26 -4.83 4.34
N ALA A 20 11.76 -5.50 5.40
CA ALA A 20 10.91 -6.68 5.24
C ALA A 20 9.53 -6.28 4.73
N VAL A 21 9.06 -6.94 3.66
CA VAL A 21 7.68 -6.79 3.19
C VAL A 21 6.77 -7.63 4.08
N VAL A 22 6.02 -6.96 4.95
CA VAL A 22 5.12 -7.61 5.91
C VAL A 22 3.72 -7.81 5.36
N TYR A 23 3.36 -7.08 4.31
CA TYR A 23 2.08 -7.25 3.63
C TYR A 23 2.20 -6.84 2.17
N ARG A 24 1.59 -7.62 1.28
CA ARG A 24 1.41 -7.26 -0.13
C ARG A 24 0.05 -7.73 -0.58
N LYS A 25 -0.71 -6.84 -1.24
CA LYS A 25 -1.99 -7.17 -1.85
C LYS A 25 -2.15 -6.40 -3.15
N GLU A 26 -2.63 -7.09 -4.16
CA GLU A 26 -3.10 -6.47 -5.38
C GLU A 26 -4.63 -6.45 -5.34
N ALA A 27 -5.23 -5.27 -5.48
CA ALA A 27 -6.67 -5.07 -5.40
C ALA A 27 -7.13 -4.17 -6.54
N GLY A 28 -8.45 -4.11 -6.77
CA GLY A 28 -9.02 -3.10 -7.66
C GLY A 28 -8.76 -1.69 -7.12
N TYR A 29 -8.99 -0.67 -7.95
CA TYR A 29 -9.06 0.70 -7.44
C TYR A 29 -10.34 0.85 -6.61
N GLU A 30 -10.24 0.56 -5.32
CA GLU A 30 -11.36 0.58 -4.38
C GLU A 30 -10.87 0.93 -2.97
N ASN A 31 -11.82 1.31 -2.10
CA ASN A 31 -11.53 1.53 -0.70
C ASN A 31 -11.27 0.18 -0.01
N GLY A 32 -10.05 -0.01 0.48
CA GLY A 32 -9.64 -1.19 1.25
C GLY A 32 -9.39 -0.88 2.72
N ARG A 33 -9.51 -1.90 3.57
CA ARG A 33 -8.97 -1.89 4.94
C ARG A 33 -7.83 -2.89 5.02
N ILE A 34 -6.74 -2.49 5.67
CA ILE A 34 -5.58 -3.34 5.94
C ILE A 34 -5.42 -3.42 7.46
N SER A 35 -5.57 -4.63 7.98
CA SER A 35 -5.38 -4.90 9.41
C SER A 35 -3.89 -4.99 9.71
N ILE A 36 -3.36 -4.00 10.41
CA ILE A 36 -1.98 -4.00 10.93
C ILE A 36 -1.89 -4.56 12.36
N SER A 37 -2.97 -5.15 12.87
CA SER A 37 -3.07 -5.62 14.26
C SER A 37 -2.09 -6.74 14.59
N ASN A 38 -1.79 -7.62 13.63
CA ASN A 38 -0.88 -8.76 13.82
C ASN A 38 0.60 -8.39 13.62
N LEU A 39 0.89 -7.13 13.28
CA LEU A 39 2.26 -6.66 13.11
C LEU A 39 2.83 -6.23 14.46
N ALA A 40 4.13 -6.43 14.66
CA ALA A 40 4.82 -5.93 15.85
C ALA A 40 4.73 -4.40 15.95
N ALA A 41 4.88 -3.85 17.16
CA ALA A 41 5.07 -2.41 17.32
C ALA A 41 6.34 -1.97 16.57
N GLY A 42 6.27 -0.85 15.86
CA GLY A 42 7.34 -0.38 15.00
C GLY A 42 6.85 0.56 13.90
N SER A 43 7.77 1.02 13.08
CA SER A 43 7.45 1.86 11.93
C SER A 43 7.40 1.07 10.64
N TYR A 44 6.39 1.39 9.84
CA TYR A 44 6.07 0.75 8.57
C TYR A 44 5.87 1.81 7.49
N ILE A 45 6.15 1.44 6.25
CA ILE A 45 5.96 2.27 5.07
C ILE A 45 4.91 1.58 4.21
N LEU A 46 3.76 2.21 4.08
CA LEU A 46 2.71 1.83 3.16
C LEU A 46 2.99 2.46 1.80
N THR A 47 3.16 1.64 0.80
CA THR A 47 3.32 2.04 -0.60
C THR A 47 2.16 1.50 -1.40
N VAL A 48 1.40 2.39 -2.05
CA VAL A 48 0.32 2.06 -2.97
C VAL A 48 0.75 2.54 -4.35
N THR A 49 0.94 1.60 -5.26
CA THR A 49 1.38 1.88 -6.62
C THR A 49 0.32 1.41 -7.60
N SER A 50 -0.09 2.27 -8.52
CA SER A 50 -0.94 1.85 -9.62
C SER A 50 -0.18 0.89 -10.53
N LEU A 51 -0.88 -0.09 -11.11
CA LEU A 51 -0.21 -1.15 -11.90
C LEU A 51 0.46 -0.60 -13.17
N ASP A 52 -0.02 0.53 -13.69
CA ASP A 52 0.61 1.30 -14.77
C ASP A 52 1.83 2.14 -14.30
N ARG A 53 2.18 2.06 -13.02
CA ARG A 53 3.28 2.79 -12.34
C ARG A 53 3.22 4.31 -12.47
N LYS A 54 2.11 4.87 -12.95
CA LYS A 54 1.94 6.32 -13.11
C LYS A 54 1.66 7.03 -11.80
N TYR A 55 1.06 6.33 -10.84
CA TYR A 55 0.66 6.89 -9.56
C TYR A 55 1.27 6.06 -8.44
N GLN A 56 2.02 6.72 -7.56
CA GLN A 56 2.55 6.12 -6.36
C GLN A 56 2.19 7.00 -5.17
N PHE A 57 1.70 6.36 -4.13
CA PHE A 57 1.39 6.98 -2.86
C PHE A 57 2.16 6.25 -1.77
N THR A 58 2.92 6.98 -0.98
CA THR A 58 3.72 6.41 0.11
C THR A 58 3.38 7.12 1.41
N ARG A 59 3.15 6.36 2.48
CA ARG A 59 2.83 6.90 3.80
C ARG A 59 3.53 6.10 4.89
N SER A 60 4.15 6.79 5.85
CA SER A 60 4.67 6.14 7.05
C SER A 60 3.55 5.91 8.07
N ILE A 61 3.62 4.77 8.74
CA ILE A 61 2.70 4.34 9.78
C ILE A 61 3.54 3.93 10.97
N ILE A 62 3.31 4.56 12.12
CA ILE A 62 3.93 4.18 13.38
C ILE A 62 2.89 3.39 14.15
N LYS A 63 3.19 2.11 14.38
CA LYS A 63 2.39 1.25 15.24
C LYS A 63 3.04 1.25 16.63
N ASN A 64 2.33 1.80 17.60
CA ASN A 64 2.65 1.66 19.02
C ASN A 64 2.01 0.39 19.60
#